data_AF-A0A352R3F4-F1
#
_entry.id   AF-A0A352R3F4-F1
#
_cell.length_a   1.000
_cell.length_b   1.000
_cell.length_c   1.000
_cell.angle_alpha   90.00
_cell.angle_beta   90.00
_cell.angle_gamma   90.00
#
_symmetry.space_group_name_H-M   'P 1'
#
loop_
_entity.id
_entity.type
_entity.pdbx_description
1 polymer ?
#
loop_
_entity_poly.entity_id
_entity_poly.type
_entity_poly.pdbx_seq_one_letter_code
_entity_poly.pdbx_strand_id
1 'polypeptide(L)'
;MSWYAWVQASNQKPQLSLIEEEIPAHFMRGQTYSDYFVALSAAIAGQGVALGWQHIVKDLLQDQRLVRLGNQQWRSDHPFTLIAPRRKALTPGVMALRDWLLT
;
A
#
# COMPACT_ATOMS: atom_id res chain seq x y z
N MET A 1 -5.75 3.48 -8.98
CA MET A 1 -7.01 2.70 -9.09
C MET A 1 -7.90 3.05 -7.90
N SER A 2 -9.21 3.18 -8.10
CA SER A 2 -10.18 3.37 -6.99
C SER A 2 -10.37 2.05 -6.23
N TRP A 3 -10.79 2.13 -4.96
CA TRP A 3 -11.15 0.97 -4.13
C TRP A 3 -12.13 0.01 -4.84
N TYR A 4 -13.05 0.56 -5.63
CA TYR A 4 -14.03 -0.19 -6.41
C TYR A 4 -13.39 -1.07 -7.49
N ALA A 5 -12.32 -0.59 -8.13
CA ALA A 5 -11.59 -1.34 -9.15
C ALA A 5 -10.77 -2.51 -8.54
N TRP A 6 -10.29 -2.34 -7.31
CA TRP A 6 -9.57 -3.38 -6.57
C TRP A 6 -10.48 -4.58 -6.21
N VAL A 7 -11.69 -4.29 -5.72
CA VAL A 7 -12.69 -5.32 -5.36
C VAL A 7 -13.01 -6.21 -6.57
N GLN A 8 -13.23 -5.60 -7.74
CA GLN A 8 -13.56 -6.30 -8.98
C GLN A 8 -12.38 -7.12 -9.54
N ALA A 9 -11.14 -6.65 -9.38
CA ALA A 9 -9.94 -7.34 -9.86
C ALA A 9 -9.55 -8.56 -9.01
N SER A 10 -10.03 -8.65 -7.76
CA SER A 10 -9.55 -9.67 -6.82
C SER A 10 -10.08 -11.09 -7.09
N ASN A 11 -11.07 -11.29 -7.96
CA ASN A 11 -11.76 -12.56 -8.31
C ASN A 11 -12.22 -13.43 -7.11
N GLN A 12 -11.95 -12.99 -5.88
CA GLN A 12 -12.75 -13.26 -4.72
C GLN A 12 -14.05 -12.51 -4.95
N LYS A 13 -15.19 -13.21 -4.88
CA LYS A 13 -16.33 -12.56 -4.25
C LYS A 13 -15.78 -12.15 -2.88
N PRO A 14 -15.60 -10.86 -2.57
CA PRO A 14 -15.50 -10.50 -1.18
C PRO A 14 -16.74 -11.15 -0.56
N GLN A 15 -16.68 -11.58 0.70
CA GLN A 15 -17.91 -11.81 1.43
C GLN A 15 -18.61 -10.45 1.61
N LEU A 16 -19.11 -9.89 0.50
CA LEU A 16 -19.99 -8.74 0.40
C LEU A 16 -21.33 -9.10 1.06
N SER A 17 -21.59 -10.37 1.36
CA SER A 17 -22.67 -10.76 2.28
C SER A 17 -22.49 -10.20 3.69
N LEU A 18 -21.29 -9.74 4.08
CA LEU A 18 -21.06 -8.94 5.30
C LEU A 18 -21.24 -7.42 5.07
N ILE A 19 -21.52 -7.01 3.83
CA ILE A 19 -21.60 -5.62 3.35
C ILE A 19 -23.01 -5.32 2.75
N GLU A 20 -23.76 -6.38 2.41
CA GLU A 20 -25.19 -6.35 2.05
C GLU A 20 -26.08 -6.18 3.28
N GLU A 21 -25.62 -6.62 4.46
CA GLU A 21 -26.09 -6.03 5.72
C GLU A 21 -25.47 -4.64 5.82
N GLU A 22 -26.32 -3.60 5.94
CA GLU A 22 -25.92 -2.20 6.13
C GLU A 22 -24.61 -2.13 6.90
N ILE A 23 -23.53 -1.65 6.27
CA ILE A 23 -22.24 -1.47 6.94
C ILE A 23 -22.53 -0.73 8.25
N PRO A 24 -22.43 -1.41 9.41
CA PRO A 24 -22.98 -0.82 10.62
C PRO A 24 -22.20 0.45 10.88
N ALA A 25 -22.90 1.56 11.14
CA ALA A 25 -22.36 2.92 11.02
C ALA A 25 -21.02 3.14 11.75
N HIS A 26 -20.67 2.30 12.74
CA HIS A 26 -19.37 2.29 13.39
C HIS A 26 -18.18 1.99 12.46
N PHE A 27 -18.32 1.18 11.40
CA PHE A 27 -17.27 0.97 10.39
C PHE A 27 -17.04 2.23 9.53
N MET A 28 -18.08 3.04 9.32
CA MET A 28 -17.99 4.36 8.67
C MET A 28 -17.49 5.46 9.62
N ARG A 29 -17.34 5.16 10.92
CA ARG A 29 -16.75 6.05 11.95
C ARG A 29 -15.25 5.84 12.15
N GLY A 30 -14.58 5.14 11.23
CA GLY A 30 -13.13 4.98 11.25
C GLY A 30 -12.40 6.26 10.84
N GLN A 31 -11.31 6.58 11.53
CA GLN A 31 -10.45 7.70 11.14
C GLN A 31 -9.75 7.34 9.82
N THR A 32 -10.00 8.12 8.76
CA THR A 32 -9.30 7.98 7.49
C THR A 32 -8.14 8.96 7.44
N TYR A 33 -7.00 8.50 6.95
CA TYR A 33 -5.82 9.33 6.77
C TYR A 33 -5.43 9.30 5.29
N SER A 34 -5.22 10.48 4.71
CA SER A 34 -4.73 10.61 3.32
C SER A 34 -3.23 10.35 3.22
N ASP A 35 -2.50 10.47 4.32
CA ASP A 35 -1.07 10.20 4.42
C ASP A 35 -0.82 8.79 4.95
N TYR A 36 0.00 8.04 4.22
CA TYR A 36 0.32 6.65 4.54
C TYR A 36 1.05 6.50 5.88
N PHE A 37 1.99 7.40 6.20
CA PHE A 37 2.75 7.33 7.44
C PHE A 37 1.87 7.62 8.65
N VAL A 38 0.91 8.54 8.52
CA VAL A 38 -0.06 8.82 9.58
C VAL A 38 -0.94 7.59 9.83
N ALA A 39 -1.49 6.98 8.77
CA ALA A 39 -2.27 5.73 8.90
C ALA A 39 -1.46 4.61 9.55
N LEU A 40 -0.20 4.44 9.14
CA LEU A 40 0.69 3.42 9.68
C LEU A 40 1.00 3.66 11.16
N SER A 41 1.25 4.91 11.56
CA SER A 41 1.50 5.28 12.96
C SER A 41 0.29 5.00 13.86
N ALA A 42 -0.92 5.28 13.39
CA ALA A 42 -2.16 4.98 14.10
C ALA A 42 -2.35 3.47 14.28
N ALA A 43 -2.04 2.67 13.25
CA ALA A 43 -2.08 1.21 13.35
C ALA A 43 -1.05 0.66 14.34
N ILE A 44 0.18 1.18 14.34
CA ILE A 44 1.22 0.83 15.33
C ILE A 44 0.76 1.19 16.76
N ALA A 45 0.06 2.32 16.91
CA ALA A 45 -0.53 2.75 18.19
C ALA A 45 -1.80 1.97 18.58
N GLY A 46 -2.20 0.95 17.81
CA GLY A 46 -3.37 0.12 18.09
C GLY A 46 -4.72 0.79 17.80
N GLN A 47 -4.75 1.91 17.07
CA GLN A 47 -5.97 2.65 16.76
C GLN A 47 -6.77 2.07 15.58
N GLY A 48 -6.27 1.01 14.94
CA GLY A 48 -6.99 0.35 13.85
C GLY A 48 -6.10 -0.50 12.97
N VAL A 49 -6.58 -0.75 11.74
CA VAL A 49 -5.91 -1.56 10.72
C VAL A 49 -5.51 -0.67 9.56
N ALA A 50 -4.28 -0.82 9.07
CA ALA A 50 -3.80 -0.14 7.88
C ALA A 50 -3.37 -1.16 6.81
N LEU A 51 -3.60 -0.82 5.54
CA LEU A 51 -3.00 -1.55 4.43
C LEU A 51 -1.51 -1.19 4.36
N GLY A 52 -0.63 -2.17 4.55
CA GLY A 52 0.82 -1.98 4.56
C GLY A 52 1.48 -2.31 3.23
N TRP A 53 2.35 -1.43 2.72
CA TRP A 53 3.26 -1.81 1.65
C TRP A 53 4.37 -2.69 2.21
N GLN A 54 4.55 -3.86 1.59
CA GLN A 54 5.42 -4.92 2.11
C GLN A 54 6.85 -4.42 2.39
N HIS A 55 7.41 -3.55 1.55
CA HIS A 55 8.76 -3.02 1.74
C HIS A 55 8.89 -2.05 2.93
N ILE A 56 7.79 -1.47 3.43
CA ILE A 56 7.80 -0.59 4.61
C ILE A 56 7.47 -1.37 5.87
N VAL A 57 6.46 -2.24 5.82
CA VAL A 57 5.97 -2.94 7.02
C VAL A 57 6.74 -4.21 7.34
N LYS A 58 7.66 -4.67 6.48
CA LYS A 58 8.41 -5.92 6.69
C LYS A 58 9.12 -5.92 8.04
N ASP A 59 9.88 -4.88 8.33
CA ASP A 59 10.66 -4.81 9.58
C ASP A 59 9.71 -4.64 10.78
N LEU A 60 8.62 -3.88 10.63
CA LEU A 60 7.61 -3.72 11.66
C LEU A 60 6.87 -5.03 12.01
N LEU A 61 6.69 -5.92 11.03
CA LEU A 61 6.15 -7.26 11.22
C LEU A 61 7.17 -8.18 11.89
N GLN A 62 8.45 -8.10 11.49
CA GLN A 62 9.55 -8.86 12.11
C GLN A 62 9.72 -8.50 13.58
N ASP A 63 9.66 -7.20 13.89
CA ASP A 63 9.76 -6.66 15.25
C ASP A 63 8.46 -6.83 16.06
N GLN A 64 7.43 -7.49 15.52
CA GLN A 64 6.11 -7.69 16.14
C GLN A 64 5.39 -6.39 16.55
N ARG A 65 5.84 -5.25 16.02
CA ARG A 65 5.17 -3.95 16.20
C ARG A 65 3.87 -3.87 15.41
N LEU A 66 3.76 -4.69 14.36
CA LEU A 66 2.54 -4.94 13.62
C LEU A 66 2.34 -6.45 13.48
N VAL A 67 1.08 -6.85 13.31
CA VAL A 67 0.71 -8.23 12.96
C VAL A 67 -0.06 -8.22 11.66
N ARG A 68 0.23 -9.18 10.78
CA ARG A 68 -0.49 -9.31 9.51
C ARG A 68 -1.88 -9.91 9.76
N LEU A 69 -2.90 -9.20 9.29
CA LEU A 69 -4.27 -9.70 9.29
C LEU A 69 -4.59 -10.41 7.98
N GLY A 70 -4.82 -11.72 8.05
CA GLY A 70 -5.19 -12.55 6.91
C GLY A 70 -4.07 -12.80 5.89
N ASN A 71 -4.42 -13.52 4.81
CA ASN A 71 -3.46 -13.95 3.80
C ASN A 71 -3.54 -13.19 2.48
N GLN A 72 -4.45 -12.22 2.38
CA GLN A 72 -4.61 -11.40 1.18
C GLN A 72 -3.42 -10.47 1.00
N GLN A 73 -2.99 -10.36 -0.26
CA GLN A 73 -1.97 -9.42 -0.67
C GLN A 73 -2.37 -8.87 -2.04
N TRP A 74 -2.21 -7.57 -2.20
CA TRP A 74 -2.39 -6.95 -3.50
C TRP A 74 -1.03 -6.58 -4.06
N ARG A 75 -0.74 -7.09 -5.26
CA ARG A 75 0.41 -6.65 -6.06
C ARG A 75 -0.11 -5.67 -7.08
N SER A 76 0.41 -4.45 -7.03
CA SER A 76 0.16 -3.44 -8.05
C SER A 76 0.84 -3.86 -9.35
N ASP A 77 0.13 -3.77 -10.48
CA ASP A 77 0.70 -3.95 -11.82
C ASP A 77 1.48 -2.71 -12.31
N HIS A 78 1.57 -1.66 -11.48
CA HIS A 78 2.31 -0.45 -11.80
C HIS A 78 3.76 -0.54 -11.29
N PRO A 79 4.75 -0.68 -12.18
CA PRO A 79 6.16 -0.69 -11.79
C PRO A 79 6.63 0.71 -11.40
N PHE A 80 7.64 0.77 -10.54
CA PHE A 80 8.42 1.99 -10.34
C PHE A 80 9.12 2.36 -11.64
N THR A 81 8.93 3.59 -12.11
CA THR A 81 9.51 4.06 -13.38
C THR A 81 10.51 5.17 -13.09
N LEU A 82 11.74 5.02 -13.61
CA LEU A 82 12.74 6.09 -13.57
C LEU A 82 12.48 7.07 -14.71
N ILE A 83 12.26 8.34 -14.39
CA ILE A 83 12.00 9.39 -15.38
C ILE A 83 13.25 10.28 -15.52
N ALA A 84 13.72 10.44 -16.76
CA ALA A 84 14.88 11.27 -17.09
C ALA A 84 14.53 12.32 -18.15
N PRO A 85 15.19 13.49 -18.17
CA PRO A 85 14.91 14.53 -19.17
C PRO A 85 15.19 14.04 -20.60
N ARG A 86 14.19 14.11 -21.48
CA ARG A 86 14.31 13.61 -22.87
C ARG A 86 15.29 14.39 -23.74
N ARG A 87 15.57 15.66 -23.40
CA ARG A 87 16.37 16.59 -24.23
C ARG A 87 17.75 16.93 -23.66
N LYS A 88 18.08 16.45 -22.46
CA LYS A 88 19.36 16.74 -21.80
C LYS A 88 20.18 15.47 -21.73
N ALA A 89 21.43 15.55 -22.18
CA ALA A 89 22.37 14.46 -21.94
C ALA A 89 22.52 14.24 -20.43
N LEU A 90 22.39 12.98 -20.00
CA LEU A 90 22.61 12.61 -18.61
C LEU A 90 24.09 12.80 -18.29
N THR A 91 24.38 13.36 -17.11
CA THR A 91 25.76 13.44 -16.65
C THR A 91 26.27 12.04 -16.32
N PRO A 92 27.59 11.80 -16.39
CA PRO A 92 28.16 10.50 -16.02
C PRO A 92 27.73 10.03 -14.62
N GLY A 93 27.60 10.96 -13.66
CA GLY A 93 27.11 10.63 -12.30
C GLY A 93 25.65 10.18 -12.27
N VAL A 94 24.77 10.77 -13.09
CA VAL A 94 23.37 10.33 -13.20
C VAL A 94 23.28 8.96 -13.86
N MET A 95 24.14 8.67 -14.84
CA MET A 95 24.23 7.34 -15.45
C MET A 95 24.69 6.30 -14.44
N ALA A 96 25.75 6.59 -13.67
CA ALA A 96 26.24 5.71 -12.62
C ALA A 96 25.17 5.41 -11.57
N LEU A 97 24.41 6.42 -11.13
CA LEU A 97 23.29 6.22 -10.20
C LEU A 97 22.18 5.35 -10.79
N ARG A 98 21.79 5.61 -12.05
CA ARG A 98 20.80 4.78 -12.75
C ARG A 98 21.25 3.33 -12.81
N ASP A 99 22.49 3.09 -13.21
CA ASP A 99 23.02 1.75 -13.41
C ASP A 99 23.11 1.00 -12.07
N TRP A 100 23.47 1.71 -10.98
CA TRP A 100 23.40 1.17 -9.62
C TRP A 100 21.97 0.82 -9.19
N LEU A 101 20.98 1.66 -9.48
CA LEU A 101 19.57 1.39 -9.14
C LEU A 101 18.96 0.20 -9.90
N LEU A 102 19.53 -0.15 -11.06
CA LEU A 102 19.08 -1.25 -11.92
C LEU A 102 19.86 -2.55 -11.71
N THR A 103 20.86 -2.56 -10.82
CA THR A 103 21.64 -3.76 -10.45
C THR A 103 20.89 -4.56 -9.39
#